data_AF-A0A699KR73-F1
#
_entry.id   AF-A0A699KR73-F1
#
_cell.length_a   1.000
_cell.length_b   1.000
_cell.length_c   1.000
_cell.angle_alpha   90.00
_cell.angle_beta   90.00
_cell.angle_gamma   90.00
#
_symmetry.space_group_name_H-M   'P 1'
#
loop_
_entity.id
_entity.type
_entity.pdbx_description
1 polymer ?
#
loop_
_entity_poly.entity_id
_entity_poly.type
_entity_poly.pdbx_seq_one_letter_code
_entity_poly.pdbx_strand_id
1 'polypeptide(L)'
;PQLDNEDLKWIDVDDLEEMDLRWQMAMLTMRARRFLQKTDRNLGANRPTSMGFDMYKVECYNCYRKGHFARECRSPKDSRRNGAAEPHRRTVPVETSTSNALVS
;
A
#
# COMPACT_ATOMS: atom_id res chain seq x y z
N PRO A 1 4.08 -22.62 -44.27
CA PRO A 1 3.19 -21.81 -43.41
C PRO A 1 3.94 -20.54 -42.99
N GLN A 2 3.65 -19.43 -43.69
CA GLN A 2 4.17 -18.11 -43.30
C GLN A 2 3.35 -17.67 -42.10
N LEU A 3 4.01 -17.47 -40.96
CA LEU A 3 3.41 -16.74 -39.84
C LEU A 3 3.15 -15.34 -40.38
N ASP A 4 1.88 -15.06 -40.66
CA ASP A 4 1.46 -13.74 -41.07
C ASP A 4 1.63 -12.78 -39.89
N ASN A 5 1.97 -11.54 -40.23
CA ASN A 5 2.21 -10.47 -39.24
C ASN A 5 0.93 -10.07 -38.48
N GLU A 6 -0.22 -10.69 -38.81
CA GLU A 6 -1.52 -10.49 -38.18
C GLU A 6 -1.66 -11.22 -36.84
N ASP A 7 -0.82 -12.24 -36.57
CA ASP A 7 -0.73 -12.94 -35.28
C ASP A 7 0.11 -12.16 -34.25
N LEU A 8 0.80 -11.10 -34.67
CA LEU A 8 1.60 -10.21 -33.81
C LEU A 8 0.78 -9.01 -33.32
N LYS A 9 -0.50 -9.22 -33.01
CA LYS A 9 -1.32 -8.18 -32.38
C LYS A 9 -0.96 -8.09 -30.90
N TRP A 10 -0.09 -7.10 -30.66
CA TRP A 10 -0.20 -6.11 -29.60
C TRP A 10 -0.50 -6.68 -28.22
N ILE A 11 0.57 -6.77 -27.40
CA ILE A 11 0.45 -6.86 -25.95
C ILE A 11 -0.57 -5.81 -25.51
N ASP A 12 -1.68 -6.27 -24.94
CA ASP A 12 -2.73 -5.39 -24.49
C ASP A 12 -2.20 -4.50 -23.37
N VAL A 13 -2.73 -3.28 -23.25
CA VAL A 13 -2.31 -2.37 -22.17
C VAL A 13 -2.57 -3.03 -20.81
N ASP A 14 -3.64 -3.81 -20.70
CA ASP A 14 -4.01 -4.56 -19.51
C ASP A 14 -2.99 -5.67 -19.18
N ASP A 15 -2.42 -6.35 -20.19
CA ASP A 15 -1.37 -7.37 -20.00
C ASP A 15 -0.07 -6.76 -19.45
N LEU A 16 0.27 -5.55 -19.92
CA LEU A 16 1.43 -4.82 -19.44
C LEU A 16 1.25 -4.37 -17.98
N GLU A 17 0.06 -3.88 -17.63
CA GLU A 17 -0.29 -3.52 -16.25
C GLU A 17 -0.28 -4.76 -15.33
N GLU A 18 -0.81 -5.89 -15.79
CA GLU A 18 -0.76 -7.14 -15.02
C GLU A 18 0.68 -7.57 -14.74
N MET A 19 1.56 -7.49 -15.74
CA MET A 19 2.97 -7.86 -15.58
C MET A 19 3.69 -6.93 -14.59
N ASP A 20 3.44 -5.62 -14.63
CA ASP A 20 3.99 -4.66 -13.66
C ASP A 20 3.48 -4.94 -12.24
N LEU A 21 2.17 -5.12 -12.07
CA LEU A 21 1.56 -5.44 -10.77
C LEU A 21 2.13 -6.75 -10.19
N ARG A 22 2.29 -7.79 -11.00
CA ARG A 22 2.91 -9.06 -10.60
C ARG A 22 4.36 -8.86 -10.17
N TRP A 23 5.14 -8.07 -10.90
CA TRP A 23 6.51 -7.72 -10.51
C TRP A 23 6.54 -6.99 -9.16
N GLN A 24 5.66 -6.01 -8.98
CA GLN A 24 5.60 -5.20 -7.75
C GLN A 24 5.26 -6.07 -6.54
N MET A 25 4.29 -6.98 -6.69
CA MET A 25 3.94 -7.97 -5.67
C MET A 25 5.10 -8.91 -5.34
N ALA A 26 5.81 -9.41 -6.35
CA ALA A 26 6.95 -10.30 -6.14
C ALA A 26 8.05 -9.59 -5.32
N MET A 27 8.34 -8.34 -5.65
CA MET A 27 9.35 -7.53 -4.96
C MET A 27 8.94 -7.18 -3.53
N LEU A 28 7.68 -6.84 -3.32
CA LEU A 28 7.12 -6.62 -1.99
C LEU A 28 7.20 -7.89 -1.14
N THR A 29 6.88 -9.05 -1.73
CA THR A 29 6.99 -10.36 -1.07
C THR A 29 8.42 -10.67 -0.67
N MET A 30 9.40 -10.41 -1.55
CA MET A 30 10.81 -10.58 -1.21
C MET A 30 11.25 -9.66 -0.07
N ARG A 31 10.78 -8.40 -0.05
CA ARG A 31 11.07 -7.46 1.04
C ARG A 31 10.44 -7.90 2.36
N ALA A 32 9.19 -8.37 2.34
CA ALA A 32 8.50 -8.91 3.51
C ALA A 32 9.23 -10.14 4.08
N ARG A 33 9.67 -11.06 3.22
CA ARG A 33 10.46 -12.24 3.61
C ARG A 33 11.78 -11.83 4.28
N ARG A 34 12.52 -10.88 3.70
CA ARG A 34 13.76 -10.34 4.31
C ARG A 34 13.50 -9.70 5.68
N PHE A 35 12.41 -8.96 5.82
CA PHE A 35 12.03 -8.35 7.10
C PHE A 35 11.72 -9.40 8.18
N LEU A 36 10.94 -10.42 7.82
CA LEU A 36 10.61 -11.54 8.71
C LEU A 36 11.88 -12.26 9.16
N GLN A 37 12.78 -12.61 8.24
CA GLN A 37 14.04 -13.28 8.58
C GLN A 37 14.93 -12.46 9.53
N LYS A 38 14.89 -11.12 9.42
CA LYS A 38 15.72 -10.23 10.24
C LYS A 38 15.13 -9.96 11.62
N THR A 39 13.81 -9.88 11.73
CA THR A 39 13.13 -9.39 12.95
C THR A 39 12.30 -10.43 13.66
N ASP A 40 12.01 -11.54 12.98
CA ASP A 40 11.05 -12.57 13.37
C ASP A 40 9.62 -12.04 13.58
N ARG A 41 9.31 -10.86 13.02
CA ARG A 41 7.98 -10.22 13.11
C ARG A 41 7.23 -10.37 11.79
N ASN A 42 6.01 -10.90 11.85
CA ASN A 42 5.12 -11.03 10.68
C ASN A 42 4.40 -9.71 10.38
N LEU A 43 4.23 -9.38 9.10
CA LEU A 43 3.56 -8.15 8.65
C LEU A 43 2.02 -8.23 8.70
N GLY A 44 1.44 -9.38 9.04
CA GLY A 44 -0.02 -9.57 9.11
C GLY A 44 -0.73 -9.50 7.75
N ALA A 45 0.00 -9.67 6.65
CA ALA A 45 -0.50 -9.54 5.27
C ALA A 45 -1.22 -10.80 4.73
N ASN A 46 -1.39 -11.83 5.55
CA ASN A 46 -1.93 -13.15 5.23
C ASN A 46 -3.47 -13.17 5.17
N ARG A 47 -4.14 -12.04 5.41
CA ARG A 47 -5.60 -11.91 5.30
C ARG A 47 -5.97 -11.26 3.96
N PRO A 48 -7.08 -11.65 3.29
CA PRO A 48 -7.54 -11.02 2.04
C PRO A 48 -7.90 -9.53 2.16
N THR A 49 -7.70 -8.92 3.33
CA THR A 49 -7.86 -7.49 3.56
C THR A 49 -6.90 -6.76 2.63
N SER A 50 -7.43 -5.80 1.86
CA SER A 50 -6.63 -4.72 1.30
C SER A 50 -5.61 -4.27 2.35
N MET A 51 -4.34 -4.08 1.96
CA MET A 51 -3.35 -3.48 2.86
C MET A 51 -3.94 -2.18 3.42
N GLY A 52 -4.42 -2.25 4.66
CA GLY A 52 -5.56 -1.49 5.13
C GLY A 52 -5.21 -0.05 5.45
N PHE A 53 -5.04 0.77 4.42
CA PHE A 53 -5.17 2.20 4.56
C PHE A 53 -6.66 2.53 4.52
N ASP A 54 -7.24 2.77 5.69
CA ASP A 54 -8.57 3.36 5.81
C ASP A 54 -8.49 4.78 5.25
N MET A 55 -8.83 4.94 3.97
CA MET A 55 -8.73 6.20 3.26
C MET A 55 -9.53 7.31 3.95
N TYR A 56 -10.64 6.97 4.61
CA TYR A 56 -11.45 7.91 5.40
C TYR A 56 -10.72 8.42 6.66
N LYS A 57 -9.68 7.72 7.15
CA LYS A 57 -8.81 8.17 8.24
C LYS A 57 -7.57 8.94 7.76
N VAL A 58 -7.21 8.86 6.48
CA VAL A 58 -6.06 9.59 5.93
C VAL A 58 -6.40 11.07 5.84
N GLU A 59 -5.68 11.92 6.58
CA GLU A 59 -5.80 13.38 6.53
C GLU A 59 -4.69 13.98 5.64
N CYS A 60 -5.07 14.83 4.70
CA CYS A 60 -4.13 15.49 3.79
C CYS A 60 -3.34 16.59 4.51
N TYR A 61 -2.01 16.51 4.52
CA TYR A 61 -1.15 17.53 5.14
C TYR A 61 -1.21 18.92 4.48
N ASN A 62 -1.76 19.03 3.27
CA ASN A 62 -1.84 20.30 2.54
C ASN A 62 -3.13 21.07 2.85
N CYS A 63 -4.28 20.40 2.86
CA CYS A 63 -5.61 21.02 3.03
C CYS A 63 -6.40 20.50 4.24
N TYR A 64 -5.83 19.58 5.02
CA TYR A 64 -6.38 19.01 6.25
C TYR A 64 -7.76 18.34 6.08
N ARG A 65 -8.12 17.97 4.84
CA ARG A 65 -9.31 17.16 4.55
C ARG A 65 -8.94 15.69 4.51
N LYS A 66 -9.85 14.84 4.97
CA LYS A 66 -9.66 13.39 4.94
C LYS A 66 -9.88 12.82 3.53
N GLY A 67 -9.46 11.58 3.27
CA GLY A 67 -9.77 10.86 2.05
C GLY A 67 -8.69 10.87 0.97
N HIS A 68 -7.55 11.54 1.16
CA HIS A 68 -6.48 11.58 0.16
C HIS A 68 -5.11 11.93 0.76
N PHE A 69 -4.04 11.56 0.06
CA PHE A 69 -2.69 11.96 0.42
C PHE A 69 -2.36 13.36 -0.09
N ALA A 70 -1.40 14.04 0.55
CA ALA A 70 -0.97 15.38 0.14
C ALA A 70 -0.51 15.45 -1.33
N ARG A 71 0.08 14.37 -1.85
CA ARG A 71 0.50 14.24 -3.26
C ARG A 71 -0.65 14.28 -4.27
N GLU A 72 -1.86 13.91 -3.85
CA GLU A 72 -3.07 13.90 -4.68
C GLU A 72 -3.89 15.20 -4.53
N CYS A 73 -3.47 16.11 -3.63
CA CYS A 73 -4.23 17.30 -3.29
C CYS A 73 -4.15 18.35 -4.42
N ARG A 74 -5.31 18.71 -4.97
CA ARG A 74 -5.46 19.78 -5.97
C ARG A 74 -5.74 21.16 -5.37
N SER A 75 -5.89 21.26 -4.04
CA SER A 75 -6.14 22.54 -3.39
C SER A 75 -4.86 23.38 -3.33
N PRO A 76 -4.95 24.72 -3.49
CA PRO A 76 -3.83 25.61 -3.20
C PRO A 76 -3.30 25.36 -1.78
N LYS A 77 -2.00 25.56 -1.59
CA LYS A 77 -1.36 25.35 -0.29
C LYS A 77 -2.02 26.22 0.77
N ASP A 78 -2.56 25.61 1.82
CA ASP A 78 -3.22 26.36 2.88
C ASP A 78 -2.16 27.08 3.73
N SER A 79 -1.99 28.38 3.48
CA SER A 79 -1.00 29.23 4.16
C SER A 79 -1.36 29.53 5.62
N ARG A 80 -2.55 29.14 6.08
CA ARG A 80 -3.08 29.49 7.41
C ARG A 80 -2.43 28.73 8.58
N ARG A 81 -1.57 27.74 8.30
CA ARG A 81 -0.87 26.94 9.34
C ARG A 81 0.64 26.87 9.14
N ASN A 82 1.29 28.01 8.93
CA ASN A 82 2.76 28.14 9.02
C ASN A 82 3.31 27.96 10.45
N GLY A 83 2.47 27.71 11.45
CA GLY A 83 2.88 27.42 12.83
C GLY A 83 2.95 25.92 13.07
N ALA A 84 4.12 25.45 13.53
CA ALA A 84 4.46 24.08 13.88
C ALA A 84 3.32 23.31 14.57
N ALA A 85 2.49 22.62 13.78
CA ALA A 85 1.65 21.56 14.30
C ALA A 85 2.48 20.29 14.21
N GLU A 86 3.05 19.89 15.35
CA GLU A 86 3.61 18.55 15.57
C GLU A 86 2.73 17.52 14.85
N PRO A 87 3.28 16.74 13.89
CA PRO A 87 2.54 15.65 13.30
C PRO A 87 2.16 14.75 14.45
N HIS A 88 0.87 14.64 14.76
CA HIS A 88 0.39 13.69 15.76
C HIS A 88 0.76 12.30 15.26
N ARG A 89 1.95 11.83 15.66
CA ARG A 89 2.38 10.44 15.55
C ARG A 89 1.46 9.67 16.48
N ARG A 90 0.28 9.30 15.97
CA ARG A 90 -0.54 8.29 16.61
C ARG A 90 0.21 6.98 16.45
N THR A 91 1.08 6.69 17.41
CA THR A 91 1.52 5.32 17.67
C THR A 91 0.26 4.55 18.02
N VAL A 92 -0.30 3.83 17.04
CA VAL A 92 -1.38 2.89 17.30
C VAL A 92 -0.77 1.76 18.14
N PRO A 93 -1.29 1.47 19.34
CA PRO A 93 -0.88 0.27 20.07
C PRO A 93 -1.13 -0.93 19.16
N VAL A 94 -0.09 -1.72 18.90
CA VAL A 94 -0.27 -3.04 18.33
C VAL A 94 -0.93 -3.87 19.42
N GLU A 95 -2.25 -4.06 19.30
CA GLU A 95 -2.96 -5.07 20.07
C GLU A 95 -2.52 -6.43 19.53
N THR A 96 -1.45 -7.00 20.11
CA THR A 96 -1.13 -8.41 19.94
C THR A 96 -2.26 -9.20 20.59
N SER A 97 -3.28 -9.56 19.82
CA SER A 97 -4.27 -10.53 20.23
C SER A 97 -3.58 -11.90 20.26
N THR A 98 -3.04 -12.26 21.42
CA THR A 98 -2.50 -13.59 21.70
C THR A 98 -3.66 -14.58 21.65
N SER A 99 -3.92 -15.12 20.46
CA SER A 99 -4.87 -16.22 20.29
C SER A 99 -4.18 -17.51 20.72
N ASN A 100 -4.11 -17.73 22.04
CA ASN A 100 -3.88 -19.06 22.59
C ASN A 100 -5.25 -19.72 22.76
N ALA A 101 -5.68 -20.48 21.75
CA ALA A 101 -6.83 -21.35 21.90
C ALA A 101 -6.59 -22.70 21.18
N LEU A 102 -6.05 -23.62 21.98
CA LEU A 102 -6.39 -25.04 22.04
C LEU A 102 -5.92 -25.95 20.90
N VAL A 103 -4.78 -26.58 21.20
CA VAL A 103 -4.55 -28.00 20.92
C VAL A 103 -5.75 -28.82 21.41
N SER A 104 -6.28 -29.68 20.54
CA SER A 104 -6.85 -30.98 20.89
C SER A 104 -6.55 -31.94 19.74
#